data_AF-A0A9Q1B960-F1
#
_entry.id   AF-A0A9Q1B960-F1
#
_cell.length_a   1.000
_cell.length_b   1.000
_cell.length_c   1.000
_cell.angle_alpha   90.00
_cell.angle_beta   90.00
_cell.angle_gamma   90.00
#
_symmetry.space_group_name_H-M   'P 1'
#
loop_
_entity.id
_entity.type
_entity.pdbx_description
1 polymer ?
#
loop_
_entity_poly.entity_id
_entity_poly.type
_entity_poly.pdbx_seq_one_letter_code
_entity_poly.pdbx_strand_id
1 'polypeptide(L)' 'MPTHAELSKWLHLKDVDIPVTNMKEVKLLIGSDTPEAFWVVEQRKGRRKEPYAVRTLLGVDLSRANW' A
#
# COMPACT_ATOMS: atom_id res chain seq x y z
N MET A 1 1.84 8.78 -5.65
CA MET A 1 2.40 7.66 -4.89
C MET A 1 3.69 8.12 -4.24
N PRO A 2 3.96 7.79 -2.97
CA PRO A 2 5.22 8.13 -2.32
C PRO A 2 6.37 7.38 -2.99
N THR A 3 7.51 8.04 -3.10
CA THR A 3 8.76 7.48 -3.64
C THR A 3 9.42 6.56 -2.62
N HIS A 4 10.32 5.69 -3.08
CA HIS A 4 11.08 4.81 -2.19
C HIS A 4 11.90 5.61 -1.14
N ALA A 5 12.42 6.79 -1.52
CA ALA A 5 13.12 7.70 -0.62
C ALA A 5 12.19 8.35 0.44
N GLU A 6 10.89 8.45 0.18
CA GLU A 6 9.92 8.88 1.19
C GLU A 6 9.57 7.73 2.13
N LEU A 7 9.44 6.51 1.61
CA LEU A 7 9.15 5.32 2.42
C LEU A 7 10.28 4.95 3.37
N SER A 8 11.54 5.15 2.96
CA SER A 8 12.71 4.88 3.79
C SER A 8 12.79 5.74 5.06
N LYS A 9 12.00 6.82 5.15
CA LYS A 9 11.88 7.64 6.38
C LYS A 9 11.17 6.89 7.51
N TRP A 10 10.40 5.86 7.18
CA TRP A 10 9.68 5.04 8.14
C TRP A 10 10.28 3.64 8.22
N LEU A 11 10.78 3.27 9.40
CA LEU A 11 11.48 1.99 9.60
C LEU A 11 10.62 0.78 9.24
N HIS A 12 9.30 0.84 9.44
CA HIS A 12 8.39 -0.23 9.08
C HIS A 12 8.02 -0.27 7.58
N LEU A 13 8.37 0.75 6.81
CA LEU A 13 8.10 0.81 5.36
C LEU A 13 9.37 0.70 4.50
N LYS A 14 10.57 0.69 5.10
CA LYS A 14 11.85 0.69 4.36
C LYS A 14 11.99 -0.47 3.37
N ASP A 15 11.43 -1.64 3.70
CA ASP A 15 11.53 -2.86 2.89
C ASP A 15 10.24 -3.11 2.10
N VAL A 16 9.38 -2.10 1.94
CA VAL A 16 8.18 -2.20 1.10
C VAL A 16 8.58 -1.81 -0.32
N ASP A 17 8.55 -2.79 -1.21
CA ASP A 17 8.74 -2.52 -2.63
C ASP A 17 7.39 -2.13 -3.26
N ILE A 18 7.37 -0.97 -3.89
CA ILE A 18 6.18 -0.43 -4.56
C ILE A 18 6.58 -0.12 -5.98
N PRO A 19 5.96 -0.81 -6.96
CA PRO A 19 6.34 -0.63 -8.35
C PRO A 19 6.08 0.83 -8.76
N VAL A 20 7.16 1.51 -9.15
CA VAL A 20 7.06 2.83 -9.76
C VAL A 20 6.61 2.64 -11.20
N THR A 21 5.32 2.78 -11.44
CA THR A 21 4.78 2.76 -12.80
C THR A 21 4.78 4.16 -13.40
N ASN A 22 5.27 4.28 -14.63
CA ASN A 22 5.14 5.50 -15.43
C ASN A 22 3.78 5.56 -16.16
N MET A 23 2.85 4.67 -15.80
CA MET A 23 1.50 4.66 -16.35
C MET A 23 0.77 5.95 -15.96
N LYS A 24 0.45 6.75 -16.99
CA LYS A 24 -0.46 7.90 -16.87
C LYS A 24 -1.92 7.49 -16.81
N GLU A 25 -2.22 6.22 -17.11
CA GLU A 25 -3.58 5.69 -17.16
C GLU A 25 -3.86 4.87 -15.91
N VAL A 26 -4.84 5.32 -15.13
CA VAL A 26 -5.38 4.59 -13.98
C VAL A 26 -6.64 3.88 -14.45
N LYS A 27 -6.68 2.55 -14.31
CA LYS A 27 -7.87 1.74 -14.60
C LYS A 27 -8.62 1.46 -13.30
N LEU A 28 -9.91 1.75 -13.28
CA LEU A 28 -10.79 1.41 -12.17
C LEU A 28 -11.20 -0.06 -12.28
N LEU A 29 -10.84 -0.87 -11.28
CA LEU A 29 -11.35 -2.24 -11.18
C LEU A 29 -12.79 -2.19 -10.68
N ILE A 30 -13.75 -2.61 -11.52
CA ILE A 30 -15.17 -2.74 -11.15
C ILE A 30 -15.53 -4.22 -11.25
N GLY A 31 -15.85 -4.82 -10.11
CA GLY A 31 -16.15 -6.25 -10.00
C GLY A 31 -15.67 -6.78 -8.66
N SER A 32 -16.52 -6.69 -7.63
CA SER A 32 -16.21 -7.14 -6.27
C SER A 32 -16.55 -8.62 -6.04
N ASP A 33 -16.77 -9.40 -7.09
CA ASP A 33 -17.16 -10.82 -6.99
C ASP A 33 -15.98 -11.74 -6.60
N THR A 34 -14.93 -11.15 -6.02
CA THR A 34 -13.77 -11.84 -5.45
C THR A 34 -13.32 -11.08 -4.19
N PRO A 35 -14.11 -11.11 -3.10
CA PRO A 35 -13.78 -10.45 -1.84
C PRO A 35 -12.45 -10.93 -1.24
N GLU A 36 -12.03 -12.15 -1.56
CA GLU A 36 -10.76 -12.76 -1.15
C GLU A 36 -9.55 -11.96 -1.64
N ALA A 37 -9.69 -11.26 -2.77
CA ALA A 37 -8.65 -10.40 -3.33
C ALA A 37 -8.25 -9.26 -2.38
N PHE A 38 -9.15 -8.88 -1.48
CA PHE A 38 -8.97 -7.83 -0.48
C PHE A 38 -8.49 -8.36 0.88
N TRP A 39 -8.28 -9.68 1.04
CA TRP A 39 -7.72 -10.23 2.27
C TRP A 39 -6.34 -9.65 2.55
N VAL A 40 -6.15 -9.25 3.80
CA VAL A 40 -4.87 -8.75 4.30
C VAL A 40 -3.94 -9.93 4.54
N VAL A 41 -2.92 -10.05 3.70
CA VAL A 41 -1.85 -11.05 3.84
C VAL A 41 -0.81 -10.55 4.84
N GLU A 42 -0.45 -9.27 4.76
CA GLU A 42 0.56 -8.65 5.61
C GLU A 42 0.15 -7.20 5.91
N GLN A 43 0.44 -6.74 7.13
CA GLN A 43 0.21 -5.37 7.53
C GLN A 43 1.43 -4.81 8.25
N ARG A 44 1.94 -3.67 7.77
CA ARG A 44 3.04 -2.94 8.39
C ARG A 44 2.55 -1.62 8.96
N LYS A 45 2.53 -1.53 10.28
CA LYS A 45 2.07 -0.36 11.03
C LYS A 45 3.23 0.33 11.72
N GLY A 46 3.23 1.65 11.66
CA GLY A 46 4.13 2.52 12.39
C GLY A 46 3.50 3.07 13.65
N ARG A 47 4.01 4.23 14.08
CA ARG A 47 3.44 5.01 15.18
C ARG A 47 2.15 5.70 14.75
N ARG A 48 1.44 6.29 15.72
CA ARG A 48 0.24 7.09 15.46
C ARG A 48 0.57 8.22 14.46
N LYS A 49 -0.32 8.43 13.48
CA LYS A 49 -0.20 9.39 12.35
C LYS A 49 0.87 9.07 11.31
N GLU A 50 1.60 7.96 11.44
CA GLU A 50 2.47 7.46 10.38
C GLU A 50 1.65 6.68 9.34
N PRO A 51 2.08 6.68 8.07
CA PRO A 51 1.49 5.81 7.06
C PRO A 51 1.68 4.33 7.40
N TYR A 52 0.79 3.50 6.89
CA TYR A 52 0.84 2.05 7.01
C TYR A 52 0.71 1.41 5.63
N ALA A 53 1.27 0.22 5.49
CA ALA A 53 1.13 -0.59 4.29
C ALA A 53 0.30 -1.83 4.57
N VAL A 54 -0.53 -2.21 3.61
CA VAL A 54 -1.29 -3.46 3.60
C VAL A 54 -0.96 -4.18 2.32
N ARG A 55 -0.52 -5.44 2.42
CA ARG A 55 -0.40 -6.33 1.27
C ARG A 55 -1.66 -7.19 1.19
N THR A 56 -2.38 -7.08 0.08
CA THR A 56 -3.46 -7.99 -0.31
C THR A 56 -3.01 -8.89 -1.45
N LEU A 57 -3.91 -9.74 -1.94
CA LEU A 57 -3.64 -10.55 -3.13
C LEU A 57 -3.50 -9.71 -4.41
N LEU A 58 -4.06 -8.49 -4.43
CA LEU A 58 -3.96 -7.56 -5.56
C LEU A 58 -2.67 -6.72 -5.55
N GLY A 59 -2.01 -6.62 -4.40
CA GLY A 59 -0.78 -5.83 -4.26
C GLY A 59 -0.69 -5.09 -2.94
N VAL A 60 0.18 -4.08 -2.90
CA VAL A 60 0.41 -3.26 -1.72
C VAL A 60 -0.40 -1.98 -1.80
N ASP A 61 -1.25 -1.74 -0.81
CA ASP A 61 -1.90 -0.46 -0.54
C ASP A 61 -1.11 0.33 0.51
N LEU A 62 -0.96 1.63 0.28
CA LEU A 62 -0.36 2.57 1.22
C LEU A 62 -1.38 3.60 1.63
N SER A 63 -1.68 3.64 2.93
CA SER A 63 -2.70 4.50 3.48
C SER A 63 -2.19 5.25 4.71
N ARG A 64 -2.78 6.41 5.00
CA ARG A 64 -2.55 7.14 6.25
C ARG A 64 -3.62 6.76 7.27
N ALA A 65 -3.20 6.45 8.48
CA ALA A 65 -4.12 6.13 9.57
C ALA A 65 -4.64 7.45 10.19
N ASN A 66 -5.96 7.69 10.11
CA ASN A 66 -6.62 8.92 10.57
C ASN A 66 -7.10 8.88 12.04
N TRP A 67 -6.40 8.14 12.91
CA TRP A 67 -6.77 8.00 14.33
C TRP A 67 -6.06 9.01 15.23
#